data_AF-A0A6J6RBU8-F1
#
_entry.id   AF-A0A6J6RBU8-F1
#
_cell.length_a   1.000
_cell.length_b   1.000
_cell.length_c   1.000
_cell.angle_alpha   90.00
_cell.angle_beta   90.00
_cell.angle_gamma   90.00
#
_symmetry.space_group_name_H-M   'P 1'
#
loop_
_entity.id
_entity.type
_entity.pdbx_description
1 polymer ?
#
loop_
_entity_poly.entity_id
_entity_poly.type
_entity_poly.pdbx_seq_one_letter_code
_entity_poly.pdbx_strand_id
1 'polypeptide(L)'
;MIDQIGSTSFEGSPQGSVALAMLDEWASEVHDGLVRKSLIVDDLLDLRSELADEPLLLIEIDQFLSSIPGKTVVEPKWWAATLATLQEELAQRLPAGAAVDS
;
A
#
# COMPACT_ATOMS: atom_id res chain seq x y z
N MET A 1 33.89 -6.56 -23.21
CA MET A 1 32.90 -7.53 -22.73
C MET A 1 32.54 -7.09 -21.32
N ILE A 2 31.55 -6.19 -21.23
CA ILE A 2 31.10 -5.59 -19.97
C ILE A 2 29.72 -6.18 -19.72
N ASP A 3 29.56 -6.77 -18.55
CA ASP A 3 28.36 -7.43 -18.05
C ASP A 3 27.15 -6.49 -18.18
N GLN A 4 26.15 -6.94 -18.93
CA GLN A 4 24.86 -6.28 -19.08
C GLN A 4 24.11 -6.48 -17.76
N ILE A 5 24.30 -5.57 -16.81
CA ILE A 5 23.48 -5.51 -15.61
C ILE A 5 22.05 -5.29 -16.08
N GLY A 6 21.20 -6.30 -15.87
CA GLY A 6 19.81 -6.28 -16.24
C GLY A 6 19.15 -5.02 -15.69
N SER A 7 18.89 -4.06 -16.57
CA SER A 7 17.86 -3.06 -16.38
C SER A 7 16.55 -3.83 -16.33
N THR A 8 16.14 -4.27 -15.15
CA THR A 8 14.73 -4.51 -14.88
C THR A 8 14.08 -3.13 -15.00
N SER A 9 13.69 -2.78 -16.22
CA SER A 9 12.80 -1.66 -16.46
C SER A 9 11.61 -1.85 -15.56
N PHE A 10 11.56 -1.07 -14.50
CA PHE A 10 10.40 -0.85 -13.68
C PHE A 10 9.44 0.01 -14.52
N GLU A 11 8.96 -0.57 -15.63
CA GLU A 11 7.72 -0.12 -16.26
C GLU A 11 6.64 -0.38 -15.23
N GLY A 12 5.86 0.65 -14.88
CA GLY A 12 4.93 0.65 -13.74
C GLY A 12 4.27 -0.70 -13.53
N SER A 13 4.72 -1.41 -12.48
CA SER A 13 4.28 -2.76 -12.20
C SER A 13 2.75 -2.77 -12.11
N PRO A 14 2.04 -3.63 -12.86
CA PRO A 14 0.57 -3.68 -12.83
C PRO A 14 0.04 -3.87 -11.42
N GLN A 15 0.81 -4.56 -10.57
CA GLN A 15 0.53 -4.77 -9.16
C GLN A 15 0.42 -3.46 -8.36
N GLY A 16 1.32 -2.49 -8.61
CA GLY A 16 1.28 -1.22 -7.89
C GLY A 16 0.07 -0.36 -8.29
N SER A 17 -0.37 -0.43 -9.55
CA SER A 17 -1.61 0.24 -9.99
C SER A 17 -2.86 -0.40 -9.39
N VAL A 18 -2.89 -1.74 -9.28
CA VAL A 18 -3.98 -2.48 -8.61
C VAL A 18 -4.02 -2.13 -7.13
N ALA A 19 -2.89 -2.16 -6.45
CA ALA A 19 -2.77 -1.80 -5.03
C ALA A 19 -3.23 -0.35 -4.76
N LEU A 20 -2.91 0.61 -5.64
CA LEU A 20 -3.43 1.98 -5.52
C LEU A 20 -4.95 2.04 -5.65
N ALA A 21 -5.54 1.27 -6.57
CA ALA A 21 -6.99 1.23 -6.75
C ALA A 21 -7.69 0.62 -5.53
N MET A 22 -7.12 -0.43 -4.92
CA MET A 22 -7.62 -1.03 -3.68
C MET A 22 -7.61 -0.01 -2.52
N LEU A 23 -6.51 0.74 -2.37
CA LEU A 23 -6.39 1.77 -1.34
C LEU A 23 -7.41 2.91 -1.51
N ASP A 24 -7.64 3.35 -2.74
CA ASP A 24 -8.63 4.39 -3.06
C ASP A 24 -10.06 3.91 -2.75
N GLU A 25 -10.38 2.68 -3.12
CA GLU A 25 -11.67 2.05 -2.82
C GLU A 25 -11.90 2.00 -1.30
N TRP A 26 -10.96 1.44 -0.53
CA TRP A 26 -11.09 1.34 0.92
C TRP A 26 -11.17 2.72 1.60
N ALA A 27 -10.43 3.71 1.11
CA ALA A 27 -10.48 5.07 1.62
C ALA A 27 -11.88 5.69 1.42
N SER A 28 -12.57 5.36 0.33
CA SER A 28 -13.94 5.80 0.05
C SER A 28 -14.98 5.17 0.99
N GLU A 29 -14.69 3.97 1.50
CA GLU A 29 -15.55 3.20 2.41
C GLU A 29 -15.34 3.56 3.90
N VAL A 30 -14.29 4.33 4.24
CA VAL A 30 -14.07 4.78 5.61
C VAL A 30 -15.12 5.83 5.99
N HIS A 31 -16.17 5.38 6.68
CA HIS A 31 -17.23 6.23 7.22
C HIS A 31 -17.05 6.49 8.74
N ASP A 32 -17.88 7.36 9.33
CA ASP A 32 -17.84 7.76 10.76
C ASP A 32 -18.06 6.63 11.78
N GLY A 33 -18.22 5.38 11.35
CA GLY A 33 -18.44 4.20 12.20
C GLY A 33 -17.16 3.41 12.46
N LEU A 34 -17.00 2.90 13.69
CA LEU A 34 -15.87 2.04 14.07
C LEU A 34 -15.65 0.90 13.05
N VAL A 35 -14.41 0.73 12.61
CA VAL A 35 -14.02 -0.27 11.62
C VAL A 35 -13.69 -1.58 12.33
N ARG A 36 -14.15 -2.72 11.81
CA ARG A 36 -13.82 -4.03 12.39
C ARG A 36 -12.34 -4.33 12.18
N LYS A 37 -11.64 -4.72 13.26
CA LYS A 37 -10.22 -5.08 13.20
C LYS A 37 -9.94 -6.22 12.23
N SER A 38 -10.85 -7.18 12.11
CA SER A 38 -10.70 -8.29 11.16
C SER A 38 -10.66 -7.81 9.71
N LEU A 39 -11.50 -6.84 9.34
CA LEU A 39 -11.52 -6.28 7.97
C LEU A 39 -10.18 -5.61 7.65
N ILE A 40 -9.68 -4.78 8.57
CA ILE A 40 -8.36 -4.14 8.40
C ILE A 40 -7.24 -5.18 8.24
N VAL A 41 -7.29 -6.29 8.99
CA VAL A 41 -6.30 -7.36 8.84
C VAL A 41 -6.41 -8.02 7.47
N ASP A 42 -7.63 -8.34 7.03
CA ASP A 42 -7.88 -8.97 5.74
C ASP A 42 -7.40 -8.04 4.60
N ASP A 43 -7.78 -6.77 4.62
CA ASP A 43 -7.37 -5.74 3.65
C ASP A 43 -5.84 -5.61 3.57
N LEU A 44 -5.15 -5.53 4.72
CA LEU A 44 -3.69 -5.44 4.75
C LEU A 44 -3.01 -6.71 4.25
N LEU A 45 -3.58 -7.90 4.48
CA LEU A 45 -3.05 -9.17 3.96
C LEU A 45 -3.26 -9.31 2.45
N ASP A 46 -4.38 -8.81 1.92
CA ASP A 46 -4.65 -8.76 0.50
C ASP A 46 -3.67 -7.81 -0.20
N LEU A 47 -3.46 -6.61 0.36
CA LEU A 47 -2.45 -5.66 -0.13
C LEU A 47 -1.04 -6.24 -0.11
N ARG A 48 -0.69 -6.95 0.97
CA ARG A 48 0.60 -7.64 1.10
C ARG A 48 0.81 -8.70 0.02
N SER A 49 -0.26 -9.40 -0.35
CA SER A 49 -0.22 -10.44 -1.37
C SER A 49 -0.06 -9.86 -2.77
N GLU A 50 -0.71 -8.73 -3.05
CA GLU A 50 -0.57 -8.00 -4.32
C GLU A 50 0.85 -7.41 -4.47
N LEU A 51 1.41 -6.88 -3.39
CA LEU A 51 2.73 -6.23 -3.35
C LEU A 51 3.88 -7.18 -2.96
N ALA A 52 3.74 -8.49 -3.22
CA ALA A 52 4.73 -9.50 -2.82
C ALA A 52 6.15 -9.25 -3.35
N ASP A 53 6.28 -8.53 -4.47
CA ASP A 53 7.55 -8.20 -5.11
C ASP A 53 8.17 -6.88 -4.61
N GLU A 54 7.51 -6.17 -3.69
CA GLU A 54 7.92 -4.86 -3.17
C GLU A 54 8.36 -4.96 -1.69
N PRO A 55 9.61 -5.38 -1.40
CA PRO A 55 10.05 -5.73 -0.05
C PRO A 55 9.97 -4.57 0.94
N LEU A 56 10.13 -3.33 0.48
CA LEU A 56 10.02 -2.14 1.33
C LEU A 56 8.56 -1.87 1.76
N LEU A 57 7.58 -2.14 0.89
CA LEU A 57 6.17 -1.98 1.24
C LEU A 57 5.69 -3.13 2.12
N LEU A 58 6.22 -4.33 1.93
CA LEU A 58 5.94 -5.46 2.83
C LEU A 58 6.33 -5.16 4.28
N ILE A 59 7.48 -4.51 4.49
CA ILE A 59 7.93 -4.09 5.83
C ILE A 59 6.96 -3.10 6.46
N GLU A 60 6.42 -2.17 5.68
CA GLU A 60 5.47 -1.16 6.16
C GLU A 60 4.11 -1.80 6.50
N ILE A 61 3.62 -2.69 5.65
CA ILE A 61 2.38 -3.44 5.89
C ILE A 61 2.50 -4.32 7.14
N ASP A 62 3.63 -5.02 7.30
CA ASP A 62 3.89 -5.86 8.48
C ASP A 62 3.96 -5.02 9.77
N GLN A 63 4.49 -3.79 9.70
CA GLN A 63 4.46 -2.84 10.82
C GLN A 63 3.03 -2.42 11.18
N PHE A 64 2.17 -2.10 10.20
CA PHE A 64 0.77 -1.78 10.45
C PHE A 64 0.01 -2.96 11.05
N LEU A 65 0.19 -4.17 10.52
CA LEU A 65 -0.41 -5.39 11.06
C LEU A 65 -0.05 -5.62 12.53
N SER A 66 1.20 -5.31 12.92
CA SER A 66 1.67 -5.44 14.30
C SER A 66 1.14 -4.36 15.25
N SER A 67 0.69 -3.22 14.72
CA SER A 67 0.36 -2.01 15.49
C SER A 67 -1.13 -1.65 15.47
N ILE A 68 -2.00 -2.50 14.90
CA ILE A 68 -3.45 -2.24 14.82
C ILE A 68 -4.04 -2.05 16.24
N PRO A 69 -4.58 -0.86 16.56
CA PRO A 69 -5.12 -0.57 17.87
C PRO A 69 -6.42 -1.34 18.12
N GLY A 70 -6.85 -1.35 19.39
CA GLY A 70 -8.11 -2.01 19.76
C GLY A 70 -8.08 -3.54 19.70
N LYS A 71 -9.09 -4.15 20.32
CA LYS A 71 -9.24 -5.61 20.38
C LYS A 71 -10.08 -6.17 19.23
N THR A 72 -11.16 -5.48 18.88
CA THR A 72 -12.15 -5.94 17.89
C THR A 72 -12.53 -4.86 16.89
N VAL A 73 -12.37 -3.60 17.27
CA VAL A 73 -12.74 -2.42 16.48
C VAL A 73 -11.64 -1.37 16.57
N VAL A 74 -11.53 -0.58 15.52
CA VAL A 74 -10.53 0.46 15.29
C VAL A 74 -11.24 1.77 15.01
N GLU A 75 -10.66 2.87 15.51
CA GLU A 75 -11.17 4.20 15.20
C GLU A 75 -10.97 4.51 13.70
N PRO A 76 -11.98 5.04 12.99
CA PRO A 76 -11.89 5.36 11.57
C PRO A 76 -10.70 6.25 11.24
N LYS A 77 -10.38 7.19 12.13
CA LYS A 77 -9.25 8.12 11.98
C LYS A 77 -7.91 7.41 11.86
N TRP A 78 -7.71 6.30 12.58
CA TRP A 78 -6.47 5.53 12.52
C TRP A 78 -6.40 4.82 11.18
N TRP A 79 -7.50 4.21 10.76
CA TRP A 79 -7.55 3.50 9.49
C TRP A 79 -7.35 4.41 8.28
N ALA A 80 -8.04 5.56 8.25
CA ALA A 80 -7.86 6.57 7.23
C ALA A 80 -6.42 7.09 7.15
N ALA A 81 -5.75 7.29 8.31
CA ALA A 81 -4.35 7.70 8.34
C ALA A 81 -3.42 6.60 7.77
N THR A 82 -3.65 5.34 8.13
CA THR A 82 -2.90 4.21 7.59
C THR A 82 -3.04 4.09 6.07
N LEU A 83 -4.26 4.20 5.55
CA LEU A 83 -4.52 4.17 4.10
C LEU A 83 -3.80 5.31 3.37
N ALA A 84 -3.84 6.53 3.93
CA ALA A 84 -3.14 7.68 3.35
C ALA A 84 -1.61 7.48 3.32
N THR A 85 -1.03 6.94 4.38
CA THR A 85 0.41 6.62 4.42
C THR A 85 0.77 5.56 3.37
N LEU A 86 0.00 4.48 3.27
CA LEU A 86 0.25 3.42 2.28
C LEU A 86 0.13 3.95 0.84
N GLN A 87 -0.84 4.84 0.59
CA GLN A 87 -1.02 5.47 -0.72
C GLN A 87 0.16 6.37 -1.08
N GLU A 88 0.66 7.19 -0.14
CA GLU A 88 1.84 8.04 -0.34
C GLU A 88 3.10 7.20 -0.60
N GLU A 89 3.33 6.17 0.22
CA GLU A 89 4.49 5.27 0.09
C GLU A 89 4.48 4.52 -1.25
N LEU A 90 3.30 4.07 -1.70
CA LEU A 90 3.13 3.38 -2.98
C LEU A 90 3.26 4.35 -4.16
N ALA A 91 2.68 5.55 -4.09
CA ALA A 91 2.79 6.57 -5.12
C ALA A 91 4.24 7.06 -5.32
N GLN A 92 5.02 7.16 -4.24
CA GLN A 92 6.44 7.52 -4.29
C GLN A 92 7.31 6.43 -4.92
N ARG A 93 6.88 5.17 -4.84
CA ARG A 93 7.61 4.00 -5.34
C ARG A 93 7.23 3.63 -6.75
N LEU A 94 5.97 3.82 -7.14
CA LEU A 94 5.58 3.72 -8.54
C LEU A 94 6.39 4.72 -9.35
N PRO A 95 6.89 4.33 -10.53
CA PRO A 95 7.67 5.24 -11.34
C PRO A 95 6.67 6.30 -11.78
N ALA A 96 6.83 7.52 -11.28
CA ALA A 96 6.26 8.68 -11.92
C ALA A 96 6.74 8.63 -13.37
N GLY A 97 5.87 8.21 -14.28
CA GLY A 97 6.10 8.39 -15.70
C GLY A 97 6.39 9.89 -15.90
N ALA A 98 7.65 10.19 -16.19
CA ALA A 98 8.17 11.52 -16.48
C ALA A 98 8.17 12.52 -15.29
N ALA A 99 9.29 12.56 -14.56
CA ALA A 99 9.97 13.84 -14.46
C ALA A 99 10.27 14.29 -15.91
N VAL A 100 9.35 15.05 -16.50
CA VAL A 100 9.65 15.85 -17.69
C VAL A 100 10.72 16.83 -17.26
N ASP A 101 11.92 16.60 -17.80
CA ASP A 101 13.00 17.58 -17.92
C ASP A 101 12.43 18.99 -18.14
N SER A 102 12.83 19.96 -17.32
CA SER A 102 12.69 21.39 -17.58
C SER A 102 13.95 22.11 -17.17
#